data_AF-A0A7K2KUT3-F1
#
_entry.id   AF-A0A7K2KUT3-F1
#
_cell.length_a   1.000
_cell.length_b   1.000
_cell.length_c   1.000
_cell.angle_alpha   90.00
_cell.angle_beta   90.00
_cell.angle_gamma   90.00
#
_symmetry.space_group_name_H-M   'P 1'
#
loop_
_entity.id
_entity.type
_entity.pdbx_description
1 polymer ?
#
loop_
_entity_poly.entity_id
_entity_poly.type
_entity_poly.pdbx_seq_one_letter_code
_entity_poly.pdbx_strand_id
1 'polypeptide(L)'
;MVFMGDRATLLETGRFVQRHARNAADEIIEAVGAVDAAVDTAAETDAENETETEARHRRAAERGDLASMSALGALLLRRGDLDAAEPFLRGATAEGDRAAANNLGVLLHQRGYADEAAGWWRVAAVAGSAP
;
A
#
# COMPACT_ATOMS: atom_id res chain seq x y z
N MET A 1 -54.95 -52.39 29.78
CA MET A 1 -54.72 -50.94 29.88
C MET A 1 -54.57 -50.62 31.36
N VAL A 2 -53.32 -50.60 31.84
CA VAL A 2 -52.98 -50.51 33.27
C VAL A 2 -52.17 -49.23 33.50
N PHE A 3 -52.67 -48.42 34.42
CA PHE A 3 -51.95 -47.36 35.11
C PHE A 3 -50.74 -47.93 35.87
N MET A 4 -49.56 -47.35 35.71
CA MET A 4 -48.42 -47.48 36.63
C MET A 4 -47.57 -46.23 36.40
N GLY A 5 -47.60 -45.21 37.27
CA GLY A 5 -46.78 -45.17 38.49
C GLY A 5 -45.30 -44.99 38.09
N ASP A 6 -44.54 -43.96 38.47
CA ASP A 6 -44.70 -42.99 39.54
C ASP A 6 -43.79 -41.77 39.33
N ARG A 7 -44.23 -40.63 39.91
CA ARG A 7 -43.41 -39.47 40.25
C ARG A 7 -42.45 -39.85 41.39
N ALA A 8 -41.24 -39.29 41.36
CA ALA A 8 -40.18 -39.45 42.37
C ALA A 8 -39.51 -40.83 42.30
N THR A 9 -38.42 -40.97 41.56
CA THR A 9 -37.10 -40.68 42.14
C THR A 9 -36.04 -40.76 41.04
N LEU A 10 -35.52 -39.61 40.61
CA LEU A 10 -34.18 -39.48 40.03
C LEU A 10 -33.77 -38.01 40.13
N LEU A 11 -33.88 -37.48 41.36
CA LEU A 11 -33.10 -36.35 41.83
C LEU A 11 -31.80 -36.93 42.39
N GLU A 12 -30.89 -37.32 41.50
CA GLU A 12 -29.53 -37.71 41.86
C GLU A 12 -28.57 -36.65 41.31
N THR A 13 -28.32 -35.68 42.18
CA THR A 13 -27.04 -34.97 42.35
C THR A 13 -26.40 -34.29 41.13
N GLY A 14 -26.71 -33.00 40.99
CA GLY A 14 -25.66 -32.00 41.06
C GLY A 14 -24.84 -31.75 39.79
N ARG A 15 -25.49 -31.31 38.71
CA ARG A 15 -24.78 -30.56 37.65
C ARG A 15 -25.51 -29.29 37.25
N PHE A 16 -25.69 -28.41 38.24
CA PHE A 16 -25.60 -26.98 37.94
C PHE A 16 -24.14 -26.65 37.63
N VAL A 17 -23.96 -25.64 36.77
CA VAL A 17 -22.72 -24.92 36.43
C VAL A 17 -22.15 -25.23 35.02
N GLN A 18 -22.04 -24.14 34.26
CA GLN A 18 -21.44 -23.94 32.94
C GLN A 18 -22.19 -24.47 31.69
N ARG A 19 -23.38 -23.92 31.43
CA ARG A 19 -23.79 -23.56 30.07
C ARG A 19 -24.04 -22.04 30.08
N HIS A 20 -23.35 -21.30 29.22
CA HIS A 20 -23.32 -19.83 29.13
C HIS A 20 -22.35 -19.08 30.06
N ALA A 21 -21.11 -19.54 30.09
CA ALA A 21 -19.96 -18.63 30.12
C ALA A 21 -18.89 -19.16 29.15
N ARG A 22 -19.30 -19.53 27.93
CA ARG A 22 -18.35 -19.70 26.82
C ARG A 22 -18.04 -18.29 26.34
N ASN A 23 -17.23 -17.66 27.19
CA ASN A 23 -16.31 -16.57 26.95
C ASN A 23 -16.75 -15.52 25.93
N ALA A 24 -17.49 -14.52 26.39
CA ALA A 24 -17.45 -13.20 25.76
C ALA A 24 -16.01 -12.67 25.62
N ALA A 25 -15.09 -13.15 26.48
CA ALA A 25 -13.66 -12.92 26.35
C ALA A 25 -13.00 -13.64 25.16
N ASP A 26 -13.45 -14.84 24.76
CA ASP A 26 -12.89 -15.59 23.61
C ASP A 26 -13.35 -14.96 22.29
N GLU A 27 -14.60 -14.48 22.22
CA GLU A 27 -15.10 -13.73 21.05
C GLU A 27 -14.34 -12.41 20.86
N ILE A 28 -13.97 -11.73 21.94
CA ILE A 28 -13.15 -10.52 21.87
C ILE A 28 -11.72 -10.84 21.41
N ILE A 29 -11.12 -11.94 21.87
CA ILE A 29 -9.76 -12.35 21.46
C ILE A 29 -9.71 -12.72 19.98
N GLU A 30 -10.69 -13.46 19.46
CA GLU A 30 -10.81 -13.77 18.03
C GLU A 30 -11.04 -12.50 17.18
N ALA A 31 -11.89 -11.59 17.65
CA ALA A 31 -12.15 -10.33 16.95
C ALA A 31 -10.92 -9.41 16.91
N VAL A 32 -10.13 -9.34 17.99
CA VAL A 32 -8.89 -8.55 18.03
C VAL A 32 -7.80 -9.18 17.15
N GLY A 33 -7.65 -10.51 17.17
CA GLY A 33 -6.71 -11.22 16.29
C GLY A 33 -7.08 -11.12 14.80
N ALA A 34 -8.37 -11.08 14.47
CA ALA A 34 -8.84 -10.86 13.10
C ALA A 34 -8.57 -9.44 12.59
N VAL A 35 -8.54 -8.43 13.47
CA VAL A 35 -8.22 -7.05 13.11
C VAL A 35 -6.73 -6.89 12.82
N ASP A 36 -5.85 -7.45 13.65
CA ASP A 36 -4.40 -7.43 13.39
C ASP A 36 -4.06 -8.16 12.08
N ALA A 37 -4.66 -9.33 11.84
CA ALA A 37 -4.51 -10.04 10.58
C ALA A 37 -5.04 -9.24 9.38
N ALA A 38 -6.16 -8.52 9.52
CA ALA A 38 -6.71 -7.70 8.45
C ALA A 38 -5.82 -6.48 8.11
N VAL A 39 -5.15 -5.89 9.10
CA VAL A 39 -4.19 -4.79 8.91
C VAL A 39 -2.94 -5.27 8.19
N ASP A 40 -2.39 -6.42 8.61
CA ASP A 40 -1.25 -7.04 7.91
C ASP A 40 -1.63 -7.43 6.47
N THR A 41 -2.83 -7.99 6.25
CA THR A 41 -3.30 -8.35 4.89
C THR A 41 -3.52 -7.12 4.00
N ALA A 42 -4.00 -6.00 4.55
CA ALA A 42 -4.20 -4.76 3.81
C ALA A 42 -2.86 -4.14 3.38
N ALA A 43 -1.85 -4.16 4.25
CA ALA A 43 -0.50 -3.69 3.92
C ALA A 43 0.19 -4.57 2.86
N GLU A 44 0.00 -5.89 2.93
CA GLU A 44 0.51 -6.84 1.94
C GLU A 44 -0.15 -6.65 0.56
N THR A 45 -1.48 -6.46 0.53
CA THR A 45 -2.20 -6.22 -0.73
C THR A 45 -1.90 -4.85 -1.33
N ASP A 46 -1.69 -3.81 -0.53
CA ASP A 46 -1.26 -2.50 -1.03
C ASP A 46 0.15 -2.54 -1.63
N ALA A 47 1.08 -3.28 -1.01
CA ALA A 47 2.42 -3.49 -1.55
C ALA A 47 2.38 -4.32 -2.87
N GLU A 48 1.57 -5.37 -2.92
CA GLU A 48 1.38 -6.15 -4.16
C GLU A 48 0.79 -5.29 -5.29
N ASN A 49 -0.21 -4.46 -5.00
CA ASN A 49 -0.79 -3.52 -5.96
C ASN A 49 0.21 -2.46 -6.43
N GLU A 50 1.07 -1.96 -5.54
CA GLU A 50 2.16 -1.03 -5.90
C GLU A 50 3.18 -1.71 -6.83
N THR A 51 3.57 -2.97 -6.55
CA THR A 51 4.52 -3.69 -7.40
C THR A 51 3.95 -4.02 -8.78
N GLU A 52 2.67 -4.36 -8.88
CA GLU A 52 2.02 -4.59 -10.18
C GLU A 52 1.85 -3.28 -10.96
N THR A 53 1.52 -2.19 -10.26
CA THR A 53 1.44 -0.85 -10.85
C THR A 53 2.80 -0.40 -11.38
N GLU A 54 3.88 -0.63 -10.62
CA GLU A 54 5.25 -0.37 -11.06
C GLU A 54 5.61 -1.22 -12.29
N ALA A 55 5.29 -2.52 -12.28
CA ALA A 55 5.54 -3.40 -13.41
C ALA A 55 4.81 -2.95 -14.68
N ARG A 56 3.56 -2.45 -14.55
CA ARG A 56 2.79 -1.87 -15.64
C ARG A 56 3.44 -0.59 -16.17
N HIS A 57 3.82 0.32 -15.29
CA HIS A 57 4.50 1.56 -15.67
C HIS A 57 5.85 1.27 -16.31
N ARG A 58 6.61 0.29 -15.83
CA ARG A 58 7.87 -0.17 -16.44
C ARG A 58 7.69 -0.60 -17.88
N ARG A 59 6.76 -1.52 -18.13
CA ARG A 59 6.49 -1.98 -19.51
C ARG A 59 6.03 -0.83 -20.41
N ALA A 60 5.24 0.12 -19.89
CA ALA A 60 4.77 1.27 -20.66
C ALA A 60 5.87 2.30 -20.93
N ALA A 61 6.69 2.62 -19.94
CA ALA A 61 7.85 3.49 -20.04
C ALA A 61 8.86 2.93 -21.06
N GLU A 62 9.12 1.63 -21.05
CA GLU A 62 9.98 0.96 -22.04
C GLU A 62 9.44 1.10 -23.49
N ARG A 63 8.13 1.32 -23.65
CA ARG A 63 7.50 1.56 -24.95
C ARG A 63 7.42 3.04 -25.35
N GLY A 64 7.97 3.96 -24.56
CA GLY A 64 7.91 5.39 -24.85
C GLY A 64 6.75 6.14 -24.20
N ASP A 65 5.95 5.52 -23.33
CA ASP A 65 4.83 6.22 -22.69
C ASP A 65 5.33 7.24 -21.67
N LEU A 66 5.13 8.52 -21.99
CA LEU A 66 5.68 9.64 -21.22
C LEU A 66 5.16 9.70 -19.79
N ALA A 67 3.85 9.52 -19.60
CA ALA A 67 3.25 9.52 -18.28
C ALA A 67 3.83 8.39 -17.41
N SER A 68 4.04 7.21 -17.99
CA SER A 68 4.65 6.08 -17.28
C SER A 68 6.15 6.26 -17.04
N MET A 69 6.88 6.92 -17.94
CA MET A 69 8.29 7.30 -17.68
C MET A 69 8.38 8.23 -16.47
N SER A 70 7.56 9.28 -16.43
CA SER A 70 7.48 10.20 -15.30
C SER A 70 7.09 9.50 -14.00
N ALA A 71 6.08 8.63 -14.04
CA ALA A 71 5.60 7.87 -12.89
C ALA A 71 6.66 6.89 -12.37
N LEU A 72 7.27 6.09 -13.26
CA LEU A 72 8.32 5.15 -12.88
C LEU A 72 9.56 5.86 -12.33
N GLY A 73 9.99 6.95 -12.97
CA GLY A 73 11.09 7.77 -12.47
C GLY A 73 10.82 8.33 -11.07
N ALA A 74 9.57 8.75 -10.80
CA ALA A 74 9.16 9.20 -9.47
C ALA A 74 9.17 8.08 -8.42
N LEU A 75 8.71 6.88 -8.78
CA LEU A 75 8.73 5.70 -7.89
C LEU A 75 10.16 5.30 -7.52
N LEU A 76 11.04 5.20 -8.52
CA LEU A 76 12.45 4.87 -8.32
C LEU A 76 13.16 5.94 -7.48
N LEU A 77 12.87 7.21 -7.71
CA LEU A 77 13.40 8.32 -6.91
C LEU A 77 12.96 8.23 -5.44
N ARG A 78 11.67 7.91 -5.17
CA ARG A 78 11.17 7.72 -3.80
C ARG A 78 11.85 6.55 -3.08
N ARG A 79 12.22 5.51 -3.82
CA ARG A 79 12.99 4.37 -3.32
C ARG A 79 14.48 4.69 -3.09
N GLY A 80 14.96 5.80 -3.64
CA GLY A 80 16.38 6.18 -3.59
C GLY A 80 17.23 5.56 -4.70
N ASP A 81 16.62 4.84 -5.65
CA ASP A 81 17.31 4.27 -6.82
C ASP A 81 17.54 5.36 -7.88
N LEU A 82 18.43 6.30 -7.57
CA LEU A 82 18.69 7.48 -8.41
C LEU A 82 19.20 7.09 -9.80
N ASP A 83 20.05 6.06 -9.87
CA ASP A 83 20.62 5.56 -11.13
C ASP A 83 19.55 4.99 -12.06
N ALA A 84 18.58 4.28 -11.50
CA ALA A 84 17.47 3.74 -12.29
C ALA A 84 16.45 4.82 -12.67
N ALA A 85 16.24 5.82 -11.80
CA ALA A 85 15.27 6.90 -12.03
C ALA A 85 15.68 7.86 -13.14
N GLU A 86 16.97 8.23 -13.20
CA GLU A 86 17.48 9.25 -14.10
C GLU A 86 17.12 9.07 -15.59
N PRO A 87 17.32 7.91 -16.24
CA PRO A 87 17.01 7.77 -17.67
C PRO A 87 15.54 8.02 -18.00
N PHE A 88 14.62 7.58 -17.12
CA PHE A 88 13.19 7.80 -17.32
C PHE A 88 12.81 9.28 -17.14
N LEU A 89 13.37 9.94 -16.12
CA LEU A 89 13.13 11.37 -15.88
C LEU A 89 13.75 12.24 -16.98
N ARG A 90 14.94 11.90 -17.49
CA ARG A 90 15.57 12.58 -18.63
C ARG A 90 14.79 12.38 -19.94
N GLY A 91 14.27 11.19 -20.18
CA GLY A 91 13.42 10.90 -21.33
C GLY A 91 12.13 11.71 -21.32
N ALA A 92 11.42 11.71 -20.19
CA ALA A 92 10.17 12.46 -20.06
C ALA A 92 10.38 13.99 -20.10
N THR A 93 11.48 14.49 -19.52
CA THR A 93 11.84 15.92 -19.63
C THR A 93 12.19 16.35 -21.05
N ALA A 94 12.82 15.50 -21.85
CA ALA A 94 13.12 15.80 -23.25
C ALA A 94 11.85 16.08 -24.06
N GLU A 95 10.73 15.43 -23.72
CA GLU A 95 9.42 15.66 -24.33
C GLU A 95 8.60 16.76 -23.61
N GLY A 96 9.20 17.47 -22.66
CA GLY A 96 8.58 18.62 -21.98
C GLY A 96 7.71 18.27 -20.78
N ASP A 97 7.80 17.05 -20.22
CA ASP A 97 7.05 16.71 -19.01
C ASP A 97 7.54 17.54 -17.81
N ARG A 98 6.65 18.40 -17.31
CA ARG A 98 6.89 19.28 -16.17
C ARG A 98 7.15 18.53 -14.86
N ALA A 99 6.42 17.44 -14.61
CA ALA A 99 6.57 16.66 -13.39
C ALA A 99 7.92 15.93 -13.39
N ALA A 100 8.33 15.39 -14.54
CA ALA A 100 9.66 14.84 -14.73
C ALA A 100 10.76 15.88 -14.51
N ALA A 101 10.58 17.12 -14.99
CA ALA A 101 11.55 18.21 -14.77
C ALA A 101 11.72 18.52 -13.28
N ASN A 102 10.62 18.58 -12.54
CA ASN A 102 10.67 18.78 -11.09
C ASN A 102 11.43 17.63 -10.38
N ASN A 103 11.11 16.39 -10.75
CA ASN A 103 11.70 15.19 -10.14
C ASN A 103 13.18 15.04 -10.51
N LEU A 104 13.59 15.41 -11.73
CA LEU A 104 14.99 15.42 -12.14
C LEU A 104 15.79 16.45 -11.33
N GLY A 105 15.19 17.60 -11.02
CA GLY A 105 15.81 18.56 -10.10
C GLY A 105 16.02 17.98 -8.70
N VAL A 106 15.02 17.27 -8.16
CA VAL A 106 15.16 16.57 -6.86
C VAL A 106 16.27 15.52 -6.90
N LEU A 107 16.30 14.69 -7.95
CA LEU A 107 17.33 13.65 -8.15
C LEU A 107 18.73 14.25 -8.18
N LEU A 108 18.94 15.28 -8.99
CA LEU A 108 20.24 15.94 -9.12
C LEU A 108 20.67 16.62 -7.83
N HIS A 109 19.73 17.21 -7.09
CA HIS A 109 20.02 17.78 -5.79
C HIS A 109 20.46 16.72 -4.78
N GLN A 110 19.80 15.56 -4.74
CA GLN A 110 20.20 14.43 -3.88
C GLN A 110 21.59 13.88 -4.22
N ARG A 111 22.01 13.98 -5.49
CA ARG A 111 23.37 13.63 -5.94
C ARG A 111 24.42 14.73 -5.72
N GLY A 112 24.02 15.92 -5.24
CA GLY A 112 24.93 17.04 -5.01
C GLY A 112 25.13 17.98 -6.20
N TYR A 113 24.39 17.80 -7.30
CA TYR A 113 24.44 18.66 -8.49
C TYR A 113 23.44 19.83 -8.37
N ALA A 114 23.67 20.73 -7.40
CA ALA A 114 22.72 21.79 -7.04
C ALA A 114 22.44 22.79 -8.19
N ASP A 115 23.47 23.17 -8.97
CA ASP A 115 23.30 24.12 -10.07
C ASP A 115 22.44 23.55 -11.20
N GLU A 116 22.66 22.28 -11.53
CA GLU A 116 21.90 21.58 -12.57
C GLU A 116 20.46 21.36 -12.10
N ALA A 117 20.27 20.98 -10.83
CA ALA A 117 18.95 20.88 -10.20
C ALA A 117 18.16 22.19 -10.29
N ALA A 118 18.80 23.32 -9.98
CA ALA A 118 18.17 24.64 -10.08
C ALA A 118 17.75 24.98 -11.52
N GLY A 119 18.49 24.50 -12.52
CA GLY A 119 18.10 24.60 -13.93
C GLY A 119 16.77 23.90 -14.21
N TRP A 120 16.65 22.64 -13.78
CA TRP A 120 15.45 21.84 -14.01
C TRP A 120 14.23 22.35 -13.23
N TRP A 121 14.40 22.81 -11.99
CA TRP A 121 13.30 23.44 -11.25
C TRP A 121 12.80 24.73 -11.89
N ARG A 122 13.70 25.54 -12.48
CA ARG A 122 13.29 26.71 -13.28
C ARG A 122 12.46 26.31 -14.49
N VAL A 123 12.86 25.27 -15.23
CA VAL A 123 12.08 24.73 -16.35
C VAL A 123 10.69 24.29 -15.88
N ALA A 124 10.62 23.52 -14.78
CA ALA A 124 9.34 23.06 -14.23
C ALA A 124 8.43 24.21 -13.78
N ALA A 125 9.00 25.27 -13.19
CA ALA A 125 8.27 26.46 -12.76
C ALA A 125 7.71 27.25 -13.94
N VAL A 126 8.50 27.45 -15.01
CA VAL A 126 8.06 28.13 -16.23
C VAL A 126 6.92 27.37 -16.90
N ALA A 127 7.05 26.05 -17.05
CA ALA A 127 5.99 25.22 -17.63
C ALA A 127 4.69 25.23 -16.80
N GLY A 128 4.77 25.46 -15.49
CA GLY A 128 3.60 25.59 -14.60
C GLY A 128 2.99 27.00 -14.54
N SER A 129 3.66 28.00 -15.12
CA SER A 129 3.23 29.41 -15.09
C SER A 129 2.60 29.88 -16.41
N ALA A 130 2.52 29.00 -17.42
CA ALA A 130 1.83 29.29 -18.67
C ALA A 130 0.30 29.29 -18.45
N PRO A 131 -0.43 30.32 -18.92
CA PRO A 131 -1.86 30.53 -18.68
C PRO A 131 -2.78 29.55 -19.42
#